data_AF-A0A833CFD0-F1
#
_entry.id   AF-A0A833CFD0-F1
#
_cell.length_a   1.000
_cell.length_b   1.000
_cell.length_c   1.000
_cell.angle_alpha   90.00
_cell.angle_beta   90.00
_cell.angle_gamma   90.00
#
_symmetry.space_group_name_H-M   'P 1'
#
loop_
_entity.id
_entity.type
_entity.pdbx_description
1 polymer ?
#
loop_
_entity_poly.entity_id
_entity_poly.type
_entity_poly.pdbx_seq_one_letter_code
_entity_poly.pdbx_strand_id
1 'polypeptide(L)'
;MKKIIFVIFFILVFPFTCGFLNIAHRGDNEQGKFAEHSWIAYDRALCAQVDYLELDLQKTTDNVLVVSHDDNLSRVFGIDKTIANHSYQELLSYKNQNGESLHSLEDVFKRYQNSNVKFMIEPKDDSEEDIKLLLNLIRQYHLENRVLLESFSKSALMKISKINPQIPTTQLAGEVNLPPSTQYYANNFYSTKVANYLSEHNKRYLLWGVNKKTQMKQYLQPGENVSGLLTDYPVELAKLLHKSDIFKRNYEAISFPSKLISGLMYLKNGSSVNVDQVKIKNNQLFYHVKPNIWLSDHDLKNSDHFAPKAQTGKIKLRKEAMVYTDPFFKKYAGKKLPKESTWNYFAVKKVDGKTAYNLGGSQWVKQ
;
A
#
# COMPACT_ATOMS: atom_id res chain seq x y z
N MET A 1 -55.31 -31.29 15.11
CA MET A 1 -54.81 -30.14 14.33
C MET A 1 -54.10 -29.17 15.25
N LYS A 2 -52.79 -28.98 15.06
CA LYS A 2 -52.02 -27.75 15.30
C LYS A 2 -50.56 -28.09 14.92
N LYS A 3 -50.23 -27.87 13.64
CA LYS A 3 -48.84 -27.95 13.15
C LYS A 3 -48.11 -26.73 13.72
N ILE A 4 -47.17 -26.95 14.64
CA ILE A 4 -46.22 -25.92 15.04
C ILE A 4 -45.22 -25.82 13.89
N ILE A 5 -45.37 -24.79 13.07
CA ILE A 5 -44.38 -24.41 12.05
C ILE A 5 -43.24 -23.74 12.82
N PHE A 6 -42.14 -24.47 12.97
CA PHE A 6 -40.87 -23.90 13.40
C PHE A 6 -40.35 -23.04 12.23
N VAL A 7 -40.66 -21.74 12.24
CA VAL A 7 -40.01 -20.78 11.35
C VAL A 7 -38.59 -20.61 11.88
N ILE A 8 -37.67 -21.40 11.35
CA ILE A 8 -36.23 -21.13 11.48
C ILE A 8 -36.00 -19.83 10.72
N PHE A 9 -35.92 -18.72 11.45
CA PHE A 9 -35.34 -17.48 10.94
C PHE A 9 -33.87 -17.79 10.65
N PHE A 10 -33.57 -18.25 9.44
CA PHE A 10 -32.22 -18.16 8.89
C PHE A 10 -31.92 -16.66 8.79
N ILE A 11 -31.34 -16.10 9.84
CA ILE A 11 -30.59 -14.87 9.71
C ILE A 11 -29.40 -15.25 8.83
N LEU A 12 -29.58 -15.13 7.52
CA LEU A 12 -28.49 -14.98 6.56
C LEU A 12 -27.81 -13.65 6.89
N VAL A 13 -27.07 -13.62 8.00
CA VAL A 13 -26.01 -12.66 8.21
C VAL A 13 -25.01 -12.96 7.10
N PHE A 14 -25.08 -12.18 6.02
CA PHE A 14 -24.07 -12.16 4.97
C PHE A 14 -22.66 -12.21 5.61
N PRO A 15 -21.72 -13.03 5.10
CA PRO A 15 -20.42 -13.24 5.73
C PRO A 15 -19.45 -12.06 5.50
N PHE A 16 -19.96 -10.83 5.56
CA PHE A 16 -19.16 -9.61 5.59
C PHE A 16 -19.20 -8.89 6.94
N THR A 17 -19.78 -9.48 7.98
CA THR A 17 -19.78 -8.92 9.34
C THR A 17 -19.04 -9.84 10.31
N CYS A 18 -17.81 -9.44 10.68
CA CYS A 18 -17.14 -9.65 11.98
C CYS A 18 -15.62 -9.69 11.78
N GLY A 19 -14.99 -8.51 11.78
CA GLY A 19 -13.54 -8.41 11.81
C GLY A 19 -13.06 -6.98 11.62
N PHE A 20 -12.14 -6.54 12.47
CA PHE A 20 -11.44 -5.28 12.32
C PHE A 20 -10.42 -5.41 11.18
N LEU A 21 -10.49 -4.58 10.14
CA LEU A 21 -9.65 -4.72 8.94
C LEU A 21 -8.20 -4.31 9.21
N ASN A 22 -7.27 -5.16 8.80
CA ASN A 22 -5.85 -4.88 8.72
C ASN A 22 -5.50 -4.65 7.23
N ILE A 23 -5.24 -3.40 6.87
CA ILE A 23 -4.95 -2.98 5.49
C ILE A 23 -3.50 -2.52 5.44
N ALA A 24 -2.70 -3.17 4.61
CA ALA A 24 -1.29 -2.83 4.42
C ALA A 24 -1.14 -1.65 3.47
N HIS A 25 -0.89 -0.47 4.01
CA HIS A 25 -0.71 0.76 3.24
C HIS A 25 0.58 0.66 2.41
N ARG A 26 0.43 0.46 1.10
CA ARG A 26 1.53 0.20 0.16
C ARG A 26 2.43 -1.00 0.55
N GLY A 27 1.86 -1.98 1.27
CA GLY A 27 2.56 -3.11 1.88
C GLY A 27 3.06 -2.84 3.31
N ASP A 28 3.79 -3.79 3.90
CA ASP A 28 4.46 -3.62 5.20
C ASP A 28 5.79 -2.88 5.02
N ASN A 29 5.70 -1.59 4.71
CA ASN A 29 6.85 -0.76 4.39
C ASN A 29 7.64 -0.28 5.64
N GLU A 30 7.10 -0.46 6.85
CA GLU A 30 7.69 -0.05 8.14
C GLU A 30 8.21 1.41 8.11
N GLN A 31 7.41 2.33 7.58
CA GLN A 31 7.76 3.75 7.39
C GLN A 31 9.06 3.98 6.61
N GLY A 32 9.21 3.25 5.50
CA GLY A 32 10.33 3.43 4.59
C GLY A 32 11.57 2.61 4.92
N LYS A 33 11.50 1.70 5.90
CA LYS A 33 12.53 0.67 6.09
C LYS A 33 12.59 -0.26 4.89
N PHE A 34 11.44 -0.59 4.31
CA PHE A 34 11.31 -1.22 3.00
C PHE A 34 10.67 -0.21 2.05
N ALA A 35 11.04 -0.26 0.76
CA ALA A 35 10.40 0.57 -0.25
C ALA A 35 8.91 0.21 -0.28
N GLU A 36 8.07 1.24 -0.29
CA GLU A 36 6.65 1.06 -0.60
C GLU A 36 6.45 0.43 -1.98
N HIS A 37 5.35 -0.30 -2.15
CA HIS A 37 5.02 -1.02 -3.39
C HIS A 37 6.12 -1.99 -3.89
N SER A 38 6.92 -2.56 -2.98
CA SER A 38 7.92 -3.59 -3.30
C SER A 38 7.40 -5.00 -3.00
N TRP A 39 8.02 -6.01 -3.61
CA TRP A 39 7.77 -7.42 -3.30
C TRP A 39 8.01 -7.70 -1.83
N ILE A 40 9.12 -7.21 -1.26
CA ILE A 40 9.38 -7.40 0.16
C ILE A 40 8.29 -6.79 1.06
N ALA A 41 7.78 -5.59 0.75
CA ALA A 41 6.70 -4.97 1.55
C ALA A 41 5.40 -5.76 1.43
N TYR A 42 5.02 -6.17 0.22
CA TYR A 42 3.80 -6.95 -0.01
C TYR A 42 3.88 -8.36 0.57
N ASP A 43 4.99 -9.07 0.39
CA ASP A 43 5.20 -10.43 0.87
C ASP A 43 5.17 -10.48 2.40
N ARG A 44 5.73 -9.47 3.07
CA ARG A 44 5.63 -9.31 4.52
C ARG A 44 4.19 -9.08 4.99
N ALA A 45 3.44 -8.25 4.27
CA ALA A 45 2.01 -8.05 4.55
C ALA A 45 1.19 -9.34 4.33
N LEU A 46 1.51 -10.13 3.30
CA LEU A 46 0.90 -11.44 3.08
C LEU A 46 1.16 -12.41 4.21
N CYS A 47 2.38 -12.42 4.77
CA CYS A 47 2.67 -13.17 5.99
C CYS A 47 1.70 -12.72 7.09
N ALA A 48 1.55 -11.42 7.34
CA ALA A 48 0.61 -10.92 8.34
C ALA A 48 -0.89 -11.23 8.08
N GLN A 49 -1.23 -11.95 6.99
CA GLN A 49 -2.59 -12.31 6.59
C GLN A 49 -3.50 -11.08 6.61
N VAL A 50 -3.00 -9.98 6.04
CA VAL A 50 -3.74 -8.73 5.88
C VAL A 50 -5.00 -8.98 5.07
N ASP A 51 -6.05 -8.22 5.37
CA ASP A 51 -7.29 -8.30 4.61
C ASP A 51 -7.08 -7.73 3.20
N TYR A 52 -6.36 -6.61 3.11
CA TYR A 52 -6.09 -5.90 1.87
C TYR A 52 -4.62 -5.49 1.77
N LEU A 53 -4.05 -5.62 0.57
CA LEU A 53 -2.95 -4.77 0.13
C LEU A 53 -3.55 -3.49 -0.45
N GLU A 54 -3.14 -2.33 0.06
CA GLU A 54 -3.49 -1.05 -0.52
C GLU A 54 -2.46 -0.65 -1.59
N LEU A 55 -2.95 -0.18 -2.74
CA LEU A 55 -2.20 0.06 -3.97
C LEU A 55 -2.60 1.42 -4.58
N ASP A 56 -1.64 2.32 -4.69
CA ASP A 56 -1.75 3.53 -5.50
C ASP A 56 -1.38 3.24 -6.96
N LEU A 57 -2.16 3.73 -7.92
CA LEU A 57 -1.88 3.53 -9.35
C LEU A 57 -1.51 4.81 -10.08
N GLN A 58 -0.49 4.69 -10.92
CA GLN A 58 -0.11 5.65 -11.95
C GLN A 58 -0.13 4.95 -13.31
N LYS A 59 -0.10 5.72 -14.41
CA LYS A 59 -0.12 5.19 -15.78
C LYS A 59 1.07 5.69 -16.58
N THR A 60 1.71 4.79 -17.32
CA THR A 60 2.80 5.10 -18.27
C THR A 60 2.26 5.57 -19.62
N THR A 61 3.14 6.06 -20.51
CA THR A 61 2.74 6.52 -21.85
C THR A 61 2.17 5.41 -22.73
N ASP A 62 2.58 4.16 -22.49
CA ASP A 62 2.13 2.94 -23.17
C ASP A 62 0.96 2.24 -22.45
N ASN A 63 0.21 2.98 -21.62
CA ASN A 63 -0.99 2.53 -20.92
C ASN A 63 -0.79 1.33 -19.98
N VAL A 64 0.40 1.19 -19.39
CA VAL A 64 0.64 0.22 -18.33
C VAL A 64 0.31 0.87 -16.98
N LEU A 65 -0.60 0.25 -16.23
CA LEU A 65 -0.88 0.63 -14.85
C LEU A 65 0.25 0.12 -13.95
N VAL A 66 0.89 1.03 -13.24
CA VAL A 66 2.02 0.76 -12.35
C VAL A 66 1.68 1.14 -10.92
N VAL A 67 2.23 0.41 -9.95
CA VAL A 67 2.02 0.69 -8.53
C VAL A 67 3.01 1.76 -8.02
N SER A 68 2.51 2.95 -7.74
CA SER A 68 3.28 4.10 -7.24
C SER A 68 2.36 5.15 -6.66
N HIS A 69 2.64 5.63 -5.44
CA HIS A 69 1.90 6.74 -4.86
C HIS A 69 2.14 8.05 -5.61
N ASP A 70 3.41 8.38 -5.83
CA ASP A 70 3.80 9.62 -6.50
C ASP A 70 3.73 9.44 -8.02
N ASP A 71 3.44 10.52 -8.74
CA ASP A 71 3.50 10.59 -10.20
C ASP A 71 4.94 10.60 -10.75
N ASN A 72 5.93 10.77 -9.87
CA ASN A 72 7.35 10.89 -10.21
C ASN A 72 8.21 9.92 -9.38
N LEU A 73 9.23 9.34 -10.03
CA LEU A 73 10.10 8.34 -9.43
C LEU A 73 11.15 8.87 -8.44
N SER A 74 11.19 10.19 -8.20
CA SER A 74 12.23 10.82 -7.38
C SER A 74 12.29 10.25 -5.97
N ARG A 75 11.14 10.06 -5.32
CA ARG A 75 11.11 9.67 -3.91
C ARG A 75 11.58 8.23 -3.67
N VAL A 76 11.04 7.29 -4.46
CA VAL A 76 11.23 5.85 -4.25
C VAL A 76 12.44 5.30 -5.01
N PHE A 77 12.74 5.86 -6.19
CA PHE A 77 13.80 5.36 -7.09
C PHE A 77 14.96 6.36 -7.26
N GLY A 78 14.76 7.62 -6.89
CA GLY A 78 15.87 8.59 -6.82
C GLY A 78 16.27 9.13 -8.18
N ILE A 79 15.33 9.06 -9.12
CA ILE A 79 15.46 9.59 -10.46
C ILE A 79 14.29 10.52 -10.74
N ASP A 80 14.60 11.67 -11.32
CA ASP A 80 13.58 12.64 -11.69
C ASP A 80 12.94 12.27 -13.03
N LYS A 81 11.92 11.42 -12.95
CA LYS A 81 11.12 11.01 -14.10
C LYS A 81 9.65 10.92 -13.69
N THR A 82 8.82 11.72 -14.34
CA THR A 82 7.37 11.58 -14.28
C THR A 82 6.96 10.33 -15.05
N ILE A 83 6.17 9.47 -14.40
CA ILE A 83 5.74 8.16 -14.91
C ILE A 83 4.97 8.33 -16.22
N ALA A 84 4.04 9.27 -16.27
CA ALA A 84 3.21 9.56 -17.44
C ALA A 84 3.98 10.10 -18.67
N ASN A 85 5.29 10.33 -18.56
CA ASN A 85 6.14 10.80 -19.66
C ASN A 85 7.06 9.70 -20.23
N HIS A 86 6.98 8.46 -19.73
CA HIS A 86 7.85 7.36 -20.14
C HIS A 86 7.06 6.07 -20.33
N SER A 87 7.56 5.19 -21.19
CA SER A 87 7.04 3.83 -21.33
C SER A 87 7.43 2.97 -20.13
N TYR A 88 6.68 1.91 -19.85
CA TYR A 88 6.99 1.02 -18.74
C TYR A 88 8.40 0.41 -18.86
N GLN A 89 8.78 0.00 -20.07
CA GLN A 89 10.08 -0.61 -20.35
C GLN A 89 11.26 0.31 -19.99
N GLU A 90 11.14 1.62 -20.25
CA GLU A 90 12.19 2.60 -19.89
C GLU A 90 12.38 2.70 -18.37
N LEU A 91 11.28 2.56 -17.62
CA LEU A 91 11.28 2.70 -16.16
C LEU A 91 11.84 1.47 -15.45
N LEU A 92 11.87 0.29 -16.09
CA LEU A 92 12.39 -0.95 -15.50
C LEU A 92 13.89 -0.90 -15.16
N SER A 93 14.64 0.03 -15.77
CA SER A 93 16.06 0.21 -15.50
C SER A 93 16.36 0.79 -14.12
N TYR A 94 15.41 1.49 -13.49
CA TYR A 94 15.59 2.14 -12.20
C TYR A 94 15.23 1.21 -11.05
N LYS A 95 16.06 1.21 -10.00
CA LYS A 95 15.90 0.34 -8.84
C LYS A 95 15.69 1.16 -7.57
N ASN A 96 14.77 0.70 -6.72
CA ASN A 96 14.54 1.26 -5.40
C ASN A 96 15.58 0.73 -4.38
N GLN A 97 15.45 1.13 -3.11
CA GLN A 97 16.34 0.67 -2.03
C GLN A 97 16.30 -0.83 -1.76
N ASN A 98 15.39 -1.59 -2.36
CA ASN A 98 15.36 -3.06 -2.27
C ASN A 98 15.93 -3.73 -3.54
N GLY A 99 16.45 -2.96 -4.50
CA GLY A 99 16.97 -3.49 -5.76
C GLY A 99 15.87 -3.87 -6.76
N GLU A 100 14.63 -3.44 -6.52
CA GLU A 100 13.46 -3.77 -7.33
C GLU A 100 13.12 -2.63 -8.28
N SER A 101 12.63 -2.99 -9.48
CA SER A 101 12.08 -2.03 -10.44
C SER A 101 10.67 -1.61 -10.07
N LEU A 102 10.13 -0.63 -10.79
CA LEU A 102 8.71 -0.32 -10.76
C LEU A 102 7.89 -1.54 -11.23
N HIS A 103 6.86 -1.91 -10.46
CA HIS A 103 6.02 -3.05 -10.77
C HIS A 103 4.74 -2.62 -11.49
N SER A 104 4.29 -3.42 -12.45
CA SER A 104 2.96 -3.26 -13.02
C SER A 104 1.90 -3.83 -12.08
N LEU A 105 0.67 -3.32 -12.15
CA LEU A 105 -0.46 -3.92 -11.45
C LEU A 105 -0.70 -5.37 -11.91
N GLU A 106 -0.41 -5.65 -13.19
CA GLU A 106 -0.50 -7.00 -13.73
C GLU A 106 0.46 -7.97 -13.01
N ASP A 107 1.70 -7.57 -12.76
CA ASP A 107 2.67 -8.40 -12.03
C ASP A 107 2.22 -8.66 -10.59
N VAL A 108 1.63 -7.64 -9.93
CA VAL A 108 1.06 -7.77 -8.59
C VAL A 108 -0.09 -8.79 -8.59
N PHE A 109 -1.00 -8.72 -9.57
CA PHE A 109 -2.08 -9.70 -9.72
C PHE A 109 -1.55 -11.10 -10.01
N LYS A 110 -0.61 -11.25 -10.96
CA LYS A 110 0.03 -12.54 -11.28
C LYS A 110 0.63 -13.19 -10.04
N ARG A 111 1.30 -12.39 -9.19
CA ARG A 111 1.98 -12.86 -7.99
C ARG A 111 1.02 -13.33 -6.90
N TYR A 112 -0.10 -12.63 -6.71
CA TYR A 112 -0.97 -12.80 -5.54
C TYR A 112 -2.37 -13.35 -5.82
N GLN A 113 -2.74 -13.58 -7.08
CA GLN A 113 -4.06 -14.14 -7.46
C GLN A 113 -4.35 -15.50 -6.80
N ASN A 114 -3.34 -16.33 -6.51
CA ASN A 114 -3.52 -17.63 -5.86
C ASN A 114 -3.51 -17.55 -4.31
N SER A 115 -3.32 -16.36 -3.76
CA SER A 115 -3.45 -16.10 -2.33
C SER A 115 -4.88 -15.65 -1.98
N ASN A 116 -5.17 -15.52 -0.69
CA ASN A 116 -6.46 -15.01 -0.20
C ASN A 116 -6.52 -13.48 -0.06
N VAL A 117 -5.41 -12.76 -0.31
CA VAL A 117 -5.34 -11.32 -0.05
C VAL A 117 -6.29 -10.56 -0.97
N LYS A 118 -6.94 -9.50 -0.48
CA LYS A 118 -7.73 -8.60 -1.33
C LYS A 118 -6.89 -7.37 -1.70
N PHE A 119 -7.39 -6.57 -2.63
CA PHE A 119 -6.73 -5.36 -3.08
C PHE A 119 -7.62 -4.16 -2.84
N MET A 120 -7.07 -3.13 -2.21
CA MET A 120 -7.66 -1.81 -2.09
C MET A 120 -6.88 -0.91 -3.02
N ILE A 121 -7.53 -0.32 -4.03
CA ILE A 121 -6.82 0.29 -5.16
C ILE A 121 -7.29 1.73 -5.33
N GLU A 122 -6.34 2.66 -5.29
CA GLU A 122 -6.53 4.08 -5.59
C GLU A 122 -6.02 4.41 -7.01
N PRO A 123 -6.90 4.50 -8.03
CA PRO A 123 -6.52 5.12 -9.30
C PRO A 123 -6.32 6.62 -9.09
N LYS A 124 -5.11 7.13 -9.36
CA LYS A 124 -4.80 8.56 -9.25
C LYS A 124 -5.37 9.39 -10.40
N ASP A 125 -5.62 8.77 -11.55
CA ASP A 125 -6.35 9.34 -12.68
C ASP A 125 -7.82 8.86 -12.66
N ASP A 126 -8.77 9.77 -12.89
CA ASP A 126 -10.21 9.49 -12.85
C ASP A 126 -10.91 9.65 -14.21
N SER A 127 -10.14 9.67 -15.30
CA SER A 127 -10.65 9.60 -16.65
C SER A 127 -11.41 8.30 -16.87
N GLU A 128 -12.46 8.36 -17.69
CA GLU A 128 -13.27 7.18 -17.97
C GLU A 128 -12.48 6.08 -18.67
N GLU A 129 -11.49 6.45 -19.49
CA GLU A 129 -10.58 5.53 -20.16
C GLU A 129 -9.72 4.76 -19.15
N ASP A 130 -9.12 5.44 -18.18
CA ASP A 130 -8.25 4.80 -17.18
C ASP A 130 -9.04 3.94 -16.20
N ILE A 131 -10.24 4.38 -15.82
CA ILE A 131 -11.16 3.54 -15.04
C ILE A 131 -11.51 2.26 -15.81
N LYS A 132 -11.81 2.36 -17.11
CA LYS A 132 -12.11 1.18 -17.94
C LYS A 132 -10.90 0.26 -18.09
N LEU A 133 -9.70 0.82 -18.26
CA LEU A 133 -8.44 0.07 -18.31
C LEU A 133 -8.23 -0.75 -17.03
N LEU A 134 -8.40 -0.13 -15.86
CA LEU A 134 -8.31 -0.82 -14.56
C LEU A 134 -9.37 -1.92 -14.43
N LEU A 135 -10.63 -1.62 -14.71
CA LEU A 135 -11.74 -2.58 -14.59
C LEU A 135 -11.58 -3.79 -15.52
N ASN A 136 -11.05 -3.57 -16.73
CA ASN A 136 -10.74 -4.66 -17.66
C ASN A 136 -9.62 -5.56 -17.12
N LEU A 137 -8.56 -4.98 -16.55
CA LEU A 137 -7.48 -5.77 -15.96
C LEU A 137 -7.96 -6.57 -14.74
N ILE A 138 -8.80 -5.99 -13.88
CA ILE A 138 -9.42 -6.71 -12.76
C ILE A 138 -10.23 -7.91 -13.25
N ARG A 139 -11.03 -7.73 -14.31
CA ARG A 139 -11.83 -8.81 -14.92
C ARG A 139 -10.98 -9.89 -15.55
N GLN A 140 -9.91 -9.51 -16.26
CA GLN A 140 -8.98 -10.45 -16.90
C GLN A 140 -8.37 -11.42 -15.88
N TYR A 141 -8.14 -10.97 -14.64
CA TYR A 141 -7.60 -11.78 -13.55
C TYR A 141 -8.67 -12.38 -12.63
N HIS A 142 -9.96 -12.19 -12.94
CA HIS A 142 -11.09 -12.68 -12.14
C HIS A 142 -11.07 -12.20 -10.68
N LEU A 143 -10.67 -10.93 -10.45
CA LEU A 143 -10.46 -10.34 -9.13
C LEU A 143 -11.61 -9.44 -8.67
N GLU A 144 -12.73 -9.38 -9.37
CA GLU A 144 -13.85 -8.46 -9.07
C GLU A 144 -14.34 -8.58 -7.62
N ASN A 145 -14.41 -9.81 -7.09
CA ASN A 145 -14.84 -10.08 -5.71
C ASN A 145 -13.73 -9.88 -4.66
N ARG A 146 -12.53 -9.48 -5.08
CA ARG A 146 -11.33 -9.26 -4.27
C ARG A 146 -10.81 -7.84 -4.36
N VAL A 147 -11.53 -6.92 -5.00
CA VAL A 147 -11.13 -5.52 -5.15
C VAL A 147 -12.09 -4.59 -4.43
N LEU A 148 -11.52 -3.57 -3.79
CA LEU A 148 -12.18 -2.38 -3.27
C LEU A 148 -11.52 -1.18 -3.97
N LEU A 149 -12.29 -0.28 -4.57
CA LEU A 149 -11.75 0.92 -5.21
C LEU A 149 -11.89 2.13 -4.31
N GLU A 150 -10.89 2.99 -4.27
CA GLU A 150 -10.91 4.18 -3.41
C GLU A 150 -10.47 5.43 -4.14
N SER A 151 -10.88 6.59 -3.63
CA SER A 151 -10.48 7.88 -4.17
C SER A 151 -10.82 9.01 -3.19
N PHE A 152 -10.04 10.09 -3.25
CA PHE A 152 -10.43 11.38 -2.66
C PHE A 152 -11.56 12.06 -3.46
N SER A 153 -11.68 11.74 -4.75
CA SER A 153 -12.67 12.33 -5.65
C SER A 153 -14.00 11.60 -5.59
N LYS A 154 -15.02 12.26 -4.99
CA LYS A 154 -16.40 11.73 -4.98
C LYS A 154 -16.94 11.49 -6.40
N SER A 155 -16.59 12.35 -7.36
CA SER A 155 -16.99 12.18 -8.76
C SER A 155 -16.35 10.95 -9.39
N ALA A 156 -15.08 10.65 -9.09
CA ALA A 156 -14.42 9.42 -9.53
C ALA A 156 -15.16 8.17 -9.02
N LEU A 157 -15.54 8.15 -7.74
CA LEU A 157 -16.28 7.03 -7.15
C LEU A 157 -17.66 6.84 -7.77
N MET A 158 -18.36 7.94 -8.09
CA MET A 158 -19.63 7.88 -8.81
C MET A 158 -19.47 7.35 -10.24
N LYS A 159 -18.43 7.78 -10.97
CA LYS A 159 -18.10 7.25 -12.31
C LYS A 159 -17.82 5.73 -12.24
N ILE A 160 -16.95 5.31 -11.32
CA ILE A 160 -16.64 3.89 -11.07
C ILE A 160 -17.92 3.10 -10.80
N SER A 161 -18.74 3.58 -9.87
CA SER A 161 -19.99 2.90 -9.48
C SER A 161 -21.00 2.82 -10.62
N LYS A 162 -21.02 3.80 -11.53
CA LYS A 162 -21.85 3.78 -12.73
C LYS A 162 -21.36 2.75 -13.75
N ILE A 163 -20.05 2.60 -13.92
CA ILE A 163 -19.46 1.68 -14.89
C ILE A 163 -19.50 0.23 -14.37
N ASN A 164 -19.19 0.02 -13.08
CA ASN A 164 -19.23 -1.28 -12.44
C ASN A 164 -19.75 -1.19 -10.99
N PRO A 165 -21.07 -1.35 -10.78
CA PRO A 165 -21.67 -1.24 -9.45
C PRO A 165 -21.37 -2.42 -8.51
N GLN A 166 -20.79 -3.51 -9.01
CA GLN A 166 -20.49 -4.71 -8.22
C GLN A 166 -19.22 -4.53 -7.36
N ILE A 167 -18.29 -3.70 -7.80
CA ILE A 167 -17.07 -3.41 -7.04
C ILE A 167 -17.40 -2.31 -6.02
N PRO A 168 -17.31 -2.60 -4.70
CA PRO A 168 -17.57 -1.60 -3.68
C PRO A 168 -16.52 -0.48 -3.74
N THR A 169 -16.87 0.68 -3.18
CA THR A 169 -15.95 1.81 -3.11
C THR A 169 -15.71 2.34 -1.69
N THR A 170 -14.59 3.04 -1.52
CA THR A 170 -14.19 3.77 -0.32
C THR A 170 -13.99 5.25 -0.64
N GLN A 171 -14.64 6.14 0.13
CA GLN A 171 -14.39 7.58 0.07
C GLN A 171 -13.22 7.95 0.98
N LEU A 172 -12.19 8.57 0.42
CA LEU A 172 -11.06 9.12 1.18
C LEU A 172 -11.35 10.58 1.54
N ALA A 173 -11.47 10.86 2.84
CA ALA A 173 -11.78 12.19 3.38
C ALA A 173 -13.00 12.88 2.70
N GLY A 174 -13.17 14.17 2.97
CA GLY A 174 -14.29 14.94 2.43
C GLY A 174 -15.62 14.61 3.10
N GLU A 175 -16.69 14.65 2.31
CA GLU A 175 -18.07 14.48 2.80
C GLU A 175 -18.34 13.06 3.28
N VAL A 176 -18.99 12.95 4.45
CA VAL A 176 -19.38 11.67 5.05
C VAL A 176 -20.71 11.12 4.53
N ASN A 177 -21.48 11.92 3.78
CA ASN A 177 -22.69 11.46 3.12
C ASN A 177 -22.32 10.68 1.85
N LEU A 178 -22.14 9.37 2.01
CA LEU A 178 -21.59 8.49 1.00
C LEU A 178 -22.65 8.06 -0.03
N PRO A 179 -22.26 7.89 -1.31
CA PRO A 179 -23.10 7.20 -2.29
C PRO A 179 -23.53 5.79 -1.81
N PRO A 180 -24.66 5.25 -2.29
CA PRO A 180 -25.13 3.93 -1.89
C PRO A 180 -24.10 2.80 -2.08
N SER A 181 -23.35 2.82 -3.20
CA SER A 181 -22.29 1.85 -3.55
C SER A 181 -21.01 1.99 -2.72
N THR A 182 -20.81 3.12 -2.03
CA THR A 182 -19.63 3.39 -1.21
C THR A 182 -19.86 2.85 0.19
N GLN A 183 -19.11 1.81 0.57
CA GLN A 183 -19.30 1.08 1.82
C GLN A 183 -18.42 1.61 2.97
N TYR A 184 -17.29 2.21 2.60
CA TYR A 184 -16.27 2.65 3.53
C TYR A 184 -16.02 4.15 3.38
N TYR A 185 -15.77 4.81 4.50
CA TYR A 185 -15.17 6.14 4.55
C TYR A 185 -13.86 6.01 5.31
N ALA A 186 -12.79 6.59 4.79
CA ALA A 186 -11.50 6.60 5.44
C ALA A 186 -11.06 8.04 5.73
N ASN A 187 -10.30 8.25 6.81
CA ASN A 187 -9.71 9.56 7.12
C ASN A 187 -8.37 9.43 7.86
N ASN A 188 -7.53 10.47 7.85
CA ASN A 188 -6.25 10.52 8.58
C ASN A 188 -6.39 10.95 10.04
N PHE A 189 -7.57 11.41 10.46
CA PHE A 189 -7.88 11.70 11.85
C PHE A 189 -9.20 11.06 12.24
N TYR A 190 -9.28 10.72 13.53
CA TYR A 190 -10.48 10.17 14.13
C TYR A 190 -11.47 11.26 14.53
N SER A 191 -12.75 11.01 14.32
CA SER A 191 -13.85 11.83 14.84
C SER A 191 -14.99 10.93 15.33
N THR A 192 -15.33 11.04 16.61
CA THR A 192 -16.46 10.31 17.20
C THR A 192 -17.78 10.63 16.51
N LYS A 193 -17.99 11.89 16.10
CA LYS A 193 -19.19 12.29 15.35
C LYS A 193 -19.28 11.55 14.01
N VAL A 194 -18.17 11.44 13.29
CA VAL A 194 -18.11 10.71 12.01
C VAL A 194 -18.30 9.21 12.23
N ALA A 195 -17.66 8.65 13.26
CA ALA A 195 -17.77 7.24 13.59
C ALA A 195 -19.23 6.84 13.90
N ASN A 196 -19.93 7.62 14.72
CA ASN A 196 -21.33 7.39 15.06
C ASN A 196 -22.24 7.56 13.84
N TYR A 197 -22.05 8.64 13.06
CA TYR A 197 -22.82 8.87 11.84
C TYR A 197 -22.69 7.69 10.86
N LEU A 198 -21.47 7.23 10.58
CA LEU A 198 -21.23 6.10 9.68
C LEU A 198 -21.88 4.81 10.22
N SER A 199 -21.74 4.55 11.52
CA SER A 199 -22.35 3.39 12.17
C SER A 199 -23.88 3.40 12.05
N GLU A 200 -24.54 4.54 12.30
CA GLU A 200 -25.99 4.71 12.17
C GLU A 200 -26.48 4.51 10.73
N HIS A 201 -25.62 4.78 9.73
CA HIS A 201 -25.94 4.64 8.31
C HIS A 201 -25.43 3.31 7.71
N ASN A 202 -25.03 2.35 8.55
CA ASN A 202 -24.48 1.05 8.13
C ASN A 202 -23.26 1.18 7.19
N LYS A 203 -22.45 2.22 7.40
CA LYS A 203 -21.17 2.45 6.71
C LYS A 203 -20.00 2.19 7.65
N ARG A 204 -18.84 1.91 7.08
CA ARG A 204 -17.64 1.54 7.84
C ARG A 204 -16.64 2.68 7.88
N TYR A 205 -16.04 2.88 9.06
CA TYR A 205 -15.03 3.90 9.26
C TYR A 205 -13.63 3.28 9.29
N LEU A 206 -12.75 3.72 8.39
CA LEU A 206 -11.35 3.34 8.35
C LEU A 206 -10.47 4.52 8.74
N LEU A 207 -9.32 4.26 9.35
CA LEU A 207 -8.32 5.28 9.60
C LEU A 207 -7.02 4.94 8.89
N TRP A 208 -6.46 5.89 8.14
CA TRP A 208 -5.13 5.74 7.55
C TRP A 208 -4.08 6.55 8.30
N GLY A 209 -2.81 6.16 8.14
CA GLY A 209 -1.69 6.80 8.84
C GLY A 209 -1.59 6.44 10.32
N VAL A 210 -2.30 5.40 10.77
CA VAL A 210 -2.22 4.89 12.15
C VAL A 210 -1.02 3.98 12.30
N ASN A 211 0.12 4.58 12.64
CA ASN A 211 1.43 3.92 12.64
C ASN A 211 2.02 3.71 14.04
N LYS A 212 1.36 4.20 15.10
CA LYS A 212 1.79 3.99 16.48
C LYS A 212 0.97 2.90 17.14
N LYS A 213 1.65 1.96 17.81
CA LYS A 213 1.04 0.89 18.60
C LYS A 213 0.01 1.39 19.62
N THR A 214 0.23 2.55 20.23
CA THR A 214 -0.72 3.17 21.17
C THR A 214 -2.03 3.55 20.50
N GLN A 215 -1.96 4.17 19.31
CA GLN A 215 -3.15 4.52 18.51
C GLN A 215 -3.86 3.28 17.99
N MET A 216 -3.11 2.26 17.54
CA MET A 216 -3.71 0.98 17.13
C MET A 216 -4.54 0.36 18.27
N LYS A 217 -4.00 0.31 19.50
CA LYS A 217 -4.73 -0.21 20.67
C LYS A 217 -5.95 0.63 21.04
N GLN A 218 -5.87 1.95 20.87
CA GLN A 218 -7.01 2.85 21.07
C GLN A 218 -8.13 2.49 20.09
N TYR A 219 -7.85 2.45 18.79
CA TYR A 219 -8.91 2.23 17.80
C TYR A 219 -9.41 0.78 17.72
N LEU A 220 -8.71 -0.16 18.37
CA LEU A 220 -9.21 -1.51 18.61
C LEU A 220 -10.21 -1.61 19.78
N GLN A 221 -10.60 -0.49 20.41
CA GLN A 221 -11.66 -0.49 21.42
C GLN A 221 -13.05 -0.46 20.75
N PRO A 222 -14.02 -1.29 21.19
CA PRO A 222 -15.36 -1.36 20.59
C PRO A 222 -16.09 -0.02 20.50
N GLY A 223 -15.92 0.84 21.52
CA GLY A 223 -16.62 2.13 21.60
C GLY A 223 -16.15 3.17 20.58
N GLU A 224 -15.05 2.92 19.87
CA GLU A 224 -14.52 3.87 18.88
C GLU A 224 -15.20 3.76 17.52
N ASN A 225 -16.00 2.70 17.27
CA ASN A 225 -16.70 2.48 15.99
C ASN A 225 -15.77 2.54 14.75
N VAL A 226 -14.48 2.20 14.93
CA VAL A 226 -13.51 2.05 13.84
C VAL A 226 -13.55 0.62 13.33
N SER A 227 -13.71 0.45 12.01
CA SER A 227 -13.82 -0.83 11.33
C SER A 227 -12.50 -1.38 10.83
N GLY A 228 -11.43 -0.57 10.77
CA GLY A 228 -10.13 -1.01 10.29
C GLY A 228 -9.10 0.09 10.18
N LEU A 229 -7.84 -0.30 9.97
CA LEU A 229 -6.70 0.61 9.85
C LEU A 229 -5.92 0.33 8.56
N LEU A 230 -5.58 1.42 7.86
CA LEU A 230 -4.55 1.43 6.83
C LEU A 230 -3.24 1.89 7.49
N THR A 231 -2.26 0.99 7.55
CA THR A 231 -1.03 1.19 8.33
C THR A 231 0.21 0.72 7.57
N ASP A 232 1.33 1.39 7.83
CA ASP A 232 2.66 0.98 7.36
C ASP A 232 3.24 -0.18 8.19
N TYR A 233 2.57 -0.58 9.27
CA TYR A 233 2.98 -1.64 10.19
C TYR A 233 1.91 -2.75 10.36
N PRO A 234 1.39 -3.36 9.27
CA PRO A 234 0.36 -4.38 9.33
C PRO A 234 0.77 -5.64 10.11
N VAL A 235 2.08 -5.97 10.17
CA VAL A 235 2.58 -7.07 11.00
C VAL A 235 2.39 -6.78 12.49
N GLU A 236 2.58 -5.52 12.93
CA GLU A 236 2.35 -5.13 14.33
C GLU A 236 0.85 -5.13 14.65
N LEU A 237 0.02 -4.62 13.74
CA LEU A 237 -1.43 -4.68 13.90
C LEU A 237 -1.95 -6.13 13.96
N ALA A 238 -1.41 -7.03 13.13
CA ALA A 238 -1.74 -8.45 13.19
C ALA A 238 -1.43 -9.06 14.57
N LYS A 239 -0.25 -8.76 15.15
CA LYS A 239 0.10 -9.22 16.51
C LYS A 239 -0.85 -8.69 17.58
N LEU A 240 -1.34 -7.45 17.44
CA LEU A 240 -2.34 -6.88 18.35
C LEU A 240 -3.70 -7.56 18.20
N LEU A 241 -4.16 -7.77 16.96
CA LEU A 241 -5.41 -8.50 16.67
C LEU A 241 -5.37 -9.93 17.19
N HIS A 242 -4.23 -10.61 17.10
CA HIS A 242 -4.07 -11.97 17.65
C HIS A 242 -4.26 -12.03 19.17
N LYS A 243 -3.84 -10.97 19.87
CA LYS A 243 -3.91 -10.84 21.32
C LYS A 243 -5.21 -10.20 21.81
N SER A 244 -6.02 -9.65 20.92
CA SER A 244 -7.29 -9.03 21.26
C SER A 244 -8.29 -10.12 21.63
N ASP A 245 -9.03 -9.94 22.73
CA ASP A 245 -10.15 -10.83 23.07
C ASP A 245 -11.43 -10.50 22.28
N ILE A 246 -11.44 -9.34 21.62
CA ILE A 246 -12.62 -8.75 20.96
C ILE A 246 -12.57 -9.00 19.46
N PHE A 247 -11.43 -8.67 18.85
CA PHE A 247 -11.18 -8.84 17.42
C PHE A 247 -10.20 -9.98 17.16
N LYS A 248 -10.23 -11.00 18.03
CA LYS A 248 -9.26 -12.10 18.01
C LYS A 248 -9.20 -12.74 16.64
N ARG A 249 -8.00 -12.77 16.07
CA ARG A 249 -7.70 -13.57 14.87
C ARG A 249 -6.76 -14.69 15.26
N ASN A 250 -7.23 -15.93 15.14
CA ASN A 250 -6.39 -17.11 15.29
C ASN A 250 -5.57 -17.26 14.01
N TYR A 251 -4.42 -16.59 13.95
CA TYR A 251 -3.42 -16.90 12.93
C TYR A 251 -2.88 -18.30 13.24
N GLU A 252 -2.89 -19.20 12.26
CA GLU A 252 -2.24 -20.51 12.37
C GLU A 252 -0.75 -20.28 12.67
N ALA A 253 -0.34 -20.54 13.91
CA ALA A 253 0.96 -20.14 14.41
C ALA A 253 2.04 -21.18 14.08
N ILE A 254 2.72 -21.01 12.92
CA ILE A 254 4.18 -21.27 12.72
C ILE A 254 4.77 -20.35 11.61
N SER A 255 5.26 -19.14 11.80
CA SER A 255 4.58 -17.94 12.30
C SER A 255 4.27 -17.08 11.05
N PHE A 256 3.18 -17.35 10.33
CA PHE A 256 2.75 -16.65 9.10
C PHE A 256 3.27 -17.16 7.74
N PRO A 257 3.17 -18.44 7.39
CA PRO A 257 3.35 -18.84 6.00
C PRO A 257 2.24 -18.22 5.13
N SER A 258 2.60 -17.64 3.98
CA SER A 258 1.59 -17.23 2.99
C SER A 258 0.95 -18.46 2.35
N LYS A 259 -0.27 -18.27 1.83
CA LYS A 259 -0.77 -19.14 0.76
C LYS A 259 0.09 -18.95 -0.50
N LEU A 260 -0.06 -19.88 -1.46
CA LEU A 260 0.75 -19.97 -2.67
C LEU A 260 0.91 -18.60 -3.35
N ILE A 261 2.13 -18.08 -3.32
CA ILE A 261 2.55 -16.96 -4.16
C ILE A 261 3.23 -17.54 -5.40
N SER A 262 3.51 -16.70 -6.40
CA SER A 262 4.39 -17.08 -7.49
C SER A 262 5.23 -15.89 -7.88
N GLY A 263 6.55 -16.02 -7.81
CA GLY A 263 7.36 -15.08 -8.55
C GLY A 263 8.84 -15.39 -8.56
N LEU A 264 9.47 -14.86 -9.60
CA LEU A 264 10.88 -14.96 -9.84
C LEU A 264 11.62 -13.94 -8.94
N MET A 265 12.58 -14.41 -8.17
CA MET A 265 13.48 -13.58 -7.38
C MET A 265 14.92 -13.75 -7.83
N TYR A 266 15.73 -12.72 -7.65
CA TYR A 266 17.14 -12.73 -8.03
C TYR A 266 18.03 -12.79 -6.79
N LEU A 267 18.95 -13.75 -6.78
CA LEU A 267 19.95 -13.92 -5.73
C LEU A 267 21.16 -13.00 -5.97
N LYS A 268 21.98 -12.80 -4.93
CA LYS A 268 23.20 -11.96 -5.01
C LYS A 268 24.18 -12.37 -6.10
N ASN A 269 24.25 -13.65 -6.42
CA ASN A 269 25.10 -14.20 -7.47
C ASN A 269 24.53 -14.00 -8.89
N GLY A 270 23.38 -13.32 -9.03
CA GLY A 270 22.73 -13.05 -10.32
C GLY A 270 21.82 -14.17 -10.81
N SER A 271 21.83 -15.35 -10.17
CA SER A 271 20.88 -16.42 -10.49
C SER A 271 19.47 -16.05 -10.05
N SER A 272 18.47 -16.68 -10.67
CA SER A 272 17.07 -16.49 -10.33
C SER A 272 16.46 -17.77 -9.73
N VAL A 273 15.50 -17.59 -8.83
CA VAL A 273 14.77 -18.66 -8.15
C VAL A 273 13.27 -18.39 -8.22
N ASN A 274 12.49 -19.45 -8.38
CA ASN A 274 11.03 -19.36 -8.30
C ASN A 274 10.60 -19.59 -6.85
N VAL A 275 9.81 -18.65 -6.35
CA VAL A 275 9.34 -18.62 -4.98
C VAL A 275 7.84 -18.89 -4.96
N ASP A 276 7.40 -19.79 -4.09
CA ASP A 276 6.00 -20.20 -3.99
C ASP A 276 5.37 -19.96 -2.60
N GLN A 277 6.17 -19.67 -1.58
CA GLN A 277 5.70 -19.29 -0.24
C GLN A 277 6.63 -18.28 0.43
N VAL A 278 6.07 -17.49 1.34
CA VAL A 278 6.83 -16.62 2.26
C VAL A 278 6.47 -16.92 3.70
N LYS A 279 7.40 -16.65 4.63
CA LYS A 279 7.12 -16.68 6.07
C LYS A 279 7.91 -15.60 6.80
N ILE A 280 7.38 -15.08 7.90
CA ILE A 280 8.15 -14.22 8.81
C ILE A 280 8.60 -15.02 10.04
N LYS A 281 9.87 -14.94 10.40
CA LYS A 281 10.37 -15.47 11.68
C LYS A 281 11.27 -14.43 12.32
N ASN A 282 11.01 -14.05 13.57
CA ASN A 282 11.76 -13.02 14.29
C ASN A 282 11.86 -11.68 13.50
N ASN A 283 10.77 -11.28 12.84
CA ASN A 283 10.68 -10.08 11.98
C ASN A 283 11.54 -10.10 10.70
N GLN A 284 12.18 -11.23 10.40
CA GLN A 284 12.89 -11.51 9.16
C GLN A 284 11.98 -12.25 8.17
N LEU A 285 12.03 -11.90 6.88
CA LEU A 285 11.26 -12.56 5.83
C LEU A 285 12.06 -13.72 5.26
N PHE A 286 11.39 -14.83 5.00
CA PHE A 286 11.97 -16.00 4.35
C PHE A 286 11.11 -16.43 3.17
N TYR A 287 11.77 -16.89 2.13
CA TYR A 287 11.20 -17.32 0.85
C TYR A 287 11.42 -18.82 0.67
N HIS A 288 10.36 -19.55 0.35
CA HIS A 288 10.46 -20.97 0.02
C HIS A 288 10.80 -21.15 -1.46
N VAL A 289 11.80 -21.96 -1.73
CA VAL A 289 12.26 -22.34 -3.07
C VAL A 289 12.24 -23.86 -3.16
N LYS A 290 11.64 -24.39 -4.23
CA LYS A 290 11.56 -25.84 -4.45
C LYS A 290 12.96 -26.47 -4.59
N PRO A 291 13.19 -27.71 -4.09
CA PRO A 291 12.18 -28.59 -3.51
C PRO A 291 11.83 -28.32 -2.03
N ASN A 292 12.72 -27.73 -1.21
CA ASN A 292 12.41 -27.37 0.19
C ASN A 292 13.47 -26.46 0.84
N ILE A 293 13.90 -25.42 0.14
CA ILE A 293 14.93 -24.48 0.63
C ILE A 293 14.23 -23.22 1.13
N TRP A 294 14.61 -22.71 2.31
CA TRP A 294 14.17 -21.40 2.79
C TRP A 294 15.34 -20.41 2.73
N LEU A 295 15.19 -19.38 1.91
CA LEU A 295 16.16 -18.29 1.77
C LEU A 295 15.70 -17.09 2.58
N SER A 296 16.62 -16.40 3.24
CA SER A 296 16.33 -15.12 3.88
C SER A 296 16.18 -14.03 2.82
N ASP A 297 15.41 -12.97 3.08
CA ASP A 297 15.44 -11.78 2.23
C ASP A 297 16.84 -11.14 2.16
N HIS A 298 17.71 -11.42 3.13
CA HIS A 298 19.13 -11.05 3.07
C HIS A 298 19.93 -11.83 2.02
N ASP A 299 19.45 -12.97 1.51
CA ASP A 299 20.12 -13.75 0.47
C ASP A 299 19.76 -13.27 -0.95
N LEU A 300 18.72 -12.43 -1.04
CA LEU A 300 18.35 -11.78 -2.28
C LEU A 300 19.38 -10.72 -2.66
N LYS A 301 19.41 -10.38 -3.96
CA LYS A 301 20.24 -9.31 -4.49
C LYS A 301 19.97 -8.03 -3.68
N ASN A 302 20.95 -7.65 -2.85
CA ASN A 302 20.80 -6.61 -1.84
C ASN A 302 20.36 -5.27 -2.44
N SER A 303 19.64 -4.55 -1.59
CA SER A 303 19.48 -3.11 -1.56
C SER A 303 20.65 -2.36 -2.18
N ASP A 304 20.39 -1.57 -3.22
CA ASP A 304 21.35 -0.58 -3.68
C ASP A 304 21.52 0.46 -2.54
N HIS A 305 22.69 0.49 -1.88
CA HIS A 305 22.97 1.48 -0.83
C HIS A 305 22.93 2.93 -1.35
N PHE A 306 23.01 3.12 -2.68
CA PHE A 306 22.86 4.41 -3.34
C PHE A 306 21.43 4.72 -3.77
N ALA A 307 20.51 3.75 -3.75
CA ALA A 307 19.10 4.04 -3.98
C ALA A 307 18.56 4.86 -2.81
N PRO A 308 17.68 5.84 -3.08
CA PRO A 308 17.15 6.68 -2.02
C PRO A 308 16.33 5.85 -1.05
N LYS A 309 16.40 6.24 0.22
CA LYS A 309 15.46 5.76 1.21
C LYS A 309 14.23 6.66 1.16
N ALA A 310 13.09 6.11 0.76
CA ALA A 310 11.83 6.80 0.90
C ALA A 310 11.60 7.02 2.39
N GLN A 311 11.70 8.26 2.86
CA GLN A 311 11.61 8.59 4.26
C GLN A 311 11.00 9.98 4.38
N THR A 312 9.99 10.10 5.22
CA THR A 312 9.39 11.40 5.54
C THR A 312 9.98 11.96 6.83
N GLY A 313 10.29 13.25 6.82
CA GLY A 313 10.81 13.95 7.99
C GLY A 313 10.93 15.44 7.74
N LYS A 314 11.57 16.15 8.67
CA LYS A 314 11.90 17.56 8.51
C LYS A 314 13.41 17.75 8.48
N ILE A 315 13.90 18.56 7.55
CA ILE A 315 15.26 19.07 7.56
C ILE A 315 15.26 20.56 7.86
N LYS A 316 16.25 21.01 8.63
CA LYS A 316 16.55 22.44 8.80
C LYS A 316 17.82 22.77 8.02
N LEU A 317 17.73 23.73 7.11
CA LEU A 317 18.85 24.12 6.24
C LEU A 317 19.84 25.01 6.99
N ARG A 318 21.10 24.57 7.12
CA ARG A 318 22.17 25.31 7.83
C ARG A 318 22.71 26.51 7.03
N LYS A 319 22.44 26.55 5.74
CA LYS A 319 22.85 27.57 4.78
C LYS A 319 21.79 27.69 3.69
N GLU A 320 21.85 28.75 2.90
CA GLU A 320 21.07 28.83 1.66
C GLU A 320 21.35 27.59 0.81
N ALA A 321 20.30 26.91 0.36
CA ALA A 321 20.44 25.68 -0.42
C ALA A 321 19.88 25.89 -1.82
N MET A 322 20.68 25.56 -2.84
CA MET A 322 20.19 25.42 -4.20
C MET A 322 19.30 24.18 -4.30
N VAL A 323 18.18 24.32 -4.99
CA VAL A 323 17.29 23.20 -5.34
C VAL A 323 17.73 22.63 -6.68
N TYR A 324 17.87 21.32 -6.75
CA TYR A 324 18.25 20.56 -7.93
C TYR A 324 17.11 19.65 -8.35
N THR A 325 17.05 19.30 -9.63
CA THR A 325 16.03 18.39 -10.13
C THR A 325 16.34 16.94 -9.78
N ASP A 326 17.60 16.60 -9.50
CA ASP A 326 18.07 15.25 -9.23
C ASP A 326 18.98 15.17 -7.98
N PRO A 327 19.10 14.00 -7.33
CA PRO A 327 19.94 13.84 -6.14
C PRO A 327 21.44 13.89 -6.39
N PHE A 328 21.88 13.83 -7.66
CA PHE A 328 23.28 13.96 -8.05
C PHE A 328 23.69 15.42 -8.29
N PHE A 329 22.75 16.35 -8.10
CA PHE A 329 22.96 17.79 -8.23
C PHE A 329 23.44 18.22 -9.62
N LYS A 330 23.03 17.49 -10.68
CA LYS A 330 23.45 17.75 -12.05
C LYS A 330 22.70 18.92 -12.68
N LYS A 331 21.40 19.05 -12.38
CA LYS A 331 20.56 20.11 -12.97
C LYS A 331 19.92 20.97 -11.89
N TYR A 332 20.15 22.28 -11.98
CA TYR A 332 19.58 23.28 -11.07
C TYR A 332 18.10 23.53 -11.41
N ALA A 333 17.24 23.56 -10.38
CA ALA A 333 15.80 23.74 -10.52
C ALA A 333 15.37 25.22 -10.58
N GLY A 334 16.30 26.18 -10.66
CA GLY A 334 15.97 27.60 -10.73
C GLY A 334 15.60 28.24 -9.40
N LYS A 335 15.59 27.49 -8.29
CA LYS A 335 15.11 27.94 -6.97
C LYS A 335 16.18 27.77 -5.89
N LYS A 336 16.20 28.70 -4.94
CA LYS A 336 16.99 28.61 -3.71
C LYS A 336 16.07 28.64 -2.49
N LEU A 337 16.48 27.95 -1.44
CA LEU A 337 15.78 27.93 -0.16
C LEU A 337 16.57 28.72 0.90
N PRO A 338 15.91 29.56 1.71
CA PRO A 338 16.59 30.39 2.71
C PRO A 338 17.35 29.57 3.76
N LYS A 339 18.44 30.15 4.27
CA LYS A 339 19.13 29.65 5.47
C LYS A 339 18.15 29.59 6.66
N GLU A 340 18.32 28.61 7.55
CA GLU A 340 17.49 28.31 8.72
C GLU A 340 16.03 27.89 8.42
N SER A 341 15.61 27.83 7.15
CA SER A 341 14.28 27.33 6.80
C SER A 341 14.15 25.83 7.04
N THR A 342 12.94 25.41 7.41
CA THR A 342 12.62 23.99 7.70
C THR A 342 11.69 23.45 6.63
N TRP A 343 12.03 22.29 6.08
CA TRP A 343 11.30 21.67 4.98
C TRP A 343 10.97 20.22 5.30
N ASN A 344 9.80 19.76 4.87
CA ASN A 344 9.54 18.34 4.83
C ASN A 344 10.44 17.73 3.73
N TYR A 345 11.10 16.64 4.04
CA TYR A 345 11.74 15.80 3.04
C TYR A 345 11.00 14.48 2.94
N PHE A 346 11.12 13.84 1.78
CA PHE A 346 10.40 12.61 1.44
C PHE A 346 11.33 11.51 0.94
N ALA A 347 12.58 11.83 0.61
CA ALA A 347 13.63 10.85 0.37
C ALA A 347 15.01 11.37 0.79
N VAL A 348 15.90 10.44 1.12
CA VAL A 348 17.30 10.71 1.44
C VAL A 348 18.21 9.86 0.57
N LYS A 349 19.24 10.46 -0.03
CA LYS A 349 20.26 9.76 -0.82
C LYS A 349 21.66 10.24 -0.46
N LYS A 350 22.62 9.32 -0.37
CA LYS A 350 24.04 9.66 -0.22
C LYS A 350 24.72 9.67 -1.58
N VAL A 351 25.32 10.81 -1.95
CA VAL A 351 26.06 10.99 -3.22
C VAL A 351 27.39 11.66 -2.91
N ASP A 352 28.50 11.04 -3.28
CA ASP A 352 29.87 11.55 -3.11
C ASP A 352 30.17 12.08 -1.69
N GLY A 353 29.76 11.30 -0.67
CA GLY A 353 29.95 11.65 0.74
C GLY A 353 29.00 12.73 1.28
N LYS A 354 28.04 13.20 0.48
CA LYS A 354 27.08 14.27 0.85
C LYS A 354 25.67 13.72 0.91
N THR A 355 24.82 14.34 1.72
CA THR A 355 23.43 13.90 1.88
C THR A 355 22.49 14.79 1.06
N ALA A 356 21.76 14.18 0.14
CA ALA A 356 20.71 14.80 -0.66
C ALA A 356 19.35 14.49 -0.03
N TYR A 357 18.50 15.51 0.12
CA TYR A 357 17.14 15.40 0.62
C TYR A 357 16.15 15.82 -0.46
N ASN A 358 15.18 14.97 -0.78
CA ASN A 358 14.09 15.30 -1.70
C ASN A 358 12.97 16.01 -0.93
N LEU A 359 12.50 17.15 -1.43
CA LEU A 359 11.46 17.99 -0.83
C LEU A 359 10.11 17.87 -1.55
N GLY A 360 9.94 16.83 -2.38
CA GLY A 360 8.75 16.57 -3.18
C GLY A 360 8.98 16.83 -4.68
N GLY A 361 8.54 15.91 -5.53
CA GLY A 361 8.78 15.94 -6.97
C GLY A 361 10.27 16.07 -7.30
N SER A 362 10.59 16.93 -8.28
CA SER A 362 11.94 17.23 -8.76
C SER A 362 12.68 18.27 -7.92
N GLN A 363 12.59 18.21 -6.59
CA GLN A 363 13.23 19.20 -5.70
C GLN A 363 14.17 18.52 -4.72
N TRP A 364 15.47 18.59 -4.99
CA TRP A 364 16.51 18.05 -4.14
C TRP A 364 17.38 19.16 -3.57
N VAL A 365 17.69 19.06 -2.28
CA VAL A 365 18.64 19.96 -1.63
C VAL A 365 19.77 19.19 -1.00
N LYS A 366 20.92 19.86 -0.97
CA LYS A 366 22.17 19.31 -0.46
C LYS A 366 22.41 19.82 0.95
N GLN A 367 22.79 18.93 1.86
CA GLN A 367 23.28 19.31 3.18
C GLN A 367 24.74 18.91 3.40
#